data_AF-A0A497F907-F1
#
_entry.id   AF-A0A497F907-F1
#
_cell.length_a   1.000
_cell.length_b   1.000
_cell.length_c   1.000
_cell.angle_alpha   90.00
_cell.angle_beta   90.00
_cell.angle_gamma   90.00
#
_symmetry.space_group_name_H-M   'P 1'
#
loop_
_entity.id
_entity.type
_entity.pdbx_description
1 polymer ?
#
loop_
_entity_poly.entity_id
_entity_poly.type
_entity_poly.pdbx_seq_one_letter_code
_entity_poly.pdbx_strand_id
1 'polypeptide(L)'
;MLTRVLVTALNGFTFVFLLIVAMFFATMTSPEAPLLAVLVLLSSVDALDDVARSVTGRSLIPVEKSIYRLANYVFESISGIVGMAMVLYGMLYIHYFTIPFWFGVILAGTMMVVTAIYDMFKLRYGRKVVSVRAVKYL
;
A
#
# COMPACT_ATOMS: atom_id res chain seq x y z
N MET A 1 13.62 -3.91 -17.06
CA MET A 1 14.53 -3.43 -15.98
C MET A 1 14.08 -2.07 -15.47
N LEU A 2 13.94 -1.07 -16.34
CA LEU A 2 13.43 0.28 -16.00
C LEU A 2 12.11 0.27 -15.22
N THR A 3 11.13 -0.54 -15.64
CA THR A 3 9.83 -0.66 -14.96
C THR A 3 9.94 -1.13 -13.52
N ARG A 4 10.84 -2.09 -13.23
CA ARG A 4 11.05 -2.57 -11.86
C ARG A 4 11.70 -1.50 -10.99
N VAL A 5 12.71 -0.81 -11.51
CA VAL A 5 13.38 0.28 -10.79
C VAL A 5 12.40 1.39 -10.46
N LEU A 6 11.56 1.78 -11.41
CA LEU A 6 10.54 2.82 -11.23
C LEU A 6 9.49 2.40 -10.19
N VAL A 7 9.00 1.16 -10.23
CA VAL A 7 8.05 0.64 -9.22
C VAL A 7 8.70 0.61 -7.83
N THR A 8 9.94 0.13 -7.72
CA THR A 8 10.67 0.15 -6.43
C THR A 8 10.85 1.56 -5.90
N ALA A 9 11.21 2.52 -6.76
CA ALA A 9 11.39 3.91 -6.36
C ALA A 9 10.08 4.56 -5.89
N LEU A 10 8.98 4.32 -6.62
CA LEU A 10 7.66 4.83 -6.24
C LEU A 10 7.15 4.22 -4.93
N ASN A 11 7.28 2.91 -4.75
CA ASN A 11 6.87 2.26 -3.50
C ASN A 11 7.79 2.65 -2.32
N GLY A 12 9.08 2.86 -2.57
CA GLY A 12 10.00 3.40 -1.58
C GLY A 12 9.65 4.83 -1.17
N PHE A 13 9.30 5.68 -2.14
CA PHE A 13 8.77 7.01 -1.86
C PHE A 13 7.47 6.93 -1.03
N THR A 14 6.51 6.11 -1.47
CA THR A 14 5.24 5.90 -0.76
C THR A 14 5.47 5.44 0.67
N PHE A 15 6.37 4.48 0.90
CA PHE A 15 6.73 4.03 2.24
C PHE A 15 7.23 5.17 3.13
N VAL A 16 8.25 5.91 2.68
CA VAL A 16 8.80 7.04 3.45
C VAL A 16 7.75 8.12 3.70
N PHE A 17 6.95 8.43 2.68
CA PHE A 17 5.91 9.43 2.78
C PHE A 17 4.80 9.03 3.77
N LEU A 18 4.39 7.76 3.78
CA LEU A 18 3.43 7.25 4.75
C LEU A 18 3.96 7.31 6.18
N LEU A 19 5.25 7.10 6.41
CA LEU A 19 5.84 7.30 7.74
C LEU A 19 5.71 8.76 8.20
N ILE A 20 5.95 9.72 7.31
CA ILE A 20 5.79 11.16 7.60
C ILE A 20 4.32 11.47 7.92
N VAL A 21 3.38 10.95 7.13
CA VAL A 21 1.93 11.14 7.35
C VAL A 21 1.47 10.48 8.65
N ALA A 22 1.97 9.29 8.98
CA ALA A 22 1.67 8.61 10.25
C ALA A 22 2.19 9.41 11.44
N MET A 23 3.41 9.95 11.36
CA MET A 23 3.96 10.85 12.38
C MET A 23 3.12 12.12 12.52
N PHE A 24 2.71 12.72 11.41
CA PHE A 24 1.83 13.88 11.42
C PHE A 24 0.53 13.58 12.19
N PHE A 25 -0.18 12.50 11.84
CA PHE A 25 -1.39 12.10 12.58
C PHE A 25 -1.10 11.76 14.04
N ALA A 26 0.01 11.11 14.37
CA ALA A 26 0.36 10.79 15.76
C ALA A 26 0.55 12.05 16.63
N THR A 27 0.87 13.20 16.03
CA THR A 27 1.01 14.48 16.74
C THR A 27 -0.29 15.29 16.84
N MET A 28 -1.35 14.88 16.15
CA MET A 28 -2.64 15.58 16.22
C MET A 28 -3.38 15.22 17.51
N THR A 29 -4.06 16.20 18.09
CA THR A 29 -4.81 16.05 19.35
C THR A 29 -6.23 15.55 19.16
N SER A 30 -6.68 15.34 17.91
CA SER A 30 -8.04 14.88 17.66
C SER A 30 -8.22 13.41 18.09
N PRO A 31 -9.40 13.03 18.61
CA PRO A 31 -9.66 11.67 19.10
C PRO A 31 -9.41 10.56 18.06
N GLU A 32 -9.63 10.85 16.77
CA GLU A 32 -9.50 9.89 15.68
C GLU A 32 -8.06 9.75 15.18
N ALA A 33 -7.18 10.71 15.50
CA ALA A 33 -5.83 10.79 14.96
C ALA A 33 -4.93 9.58 15.30
N PRO A 34 -4.94 9.01 16.53
CA PRO A 34 -4.17 7.82 16.83
C PRO A 34 -4.55 6.62 15.97
N LEU A 35 -5.85 6.44 15.70
CA LEU A 35 -6.33 5.35 14.85
C LEU A 35 -5.87 5.55 13.39
N LEU A 36 -5.97 6.78 12.87
CA LEU A 36 -5.47 7.11 11.53
C LEU A 36 -3.96 6.89 11.42
N ALA A 37 -3.19 7.29 12.43
CA ALA A 37 -1.74 7.06 12.47
C ALA A 37 -1.40 5.56 12.40
N VAL A 38 -2.12 4.72 13.16
CA VAL A 38 -1.95 3.26 13.12
C VAL A 38 -2.31 2.69 11.76
N LEU A 39 -3.43 3.10 11.16
CA LEU A 39 -3.86 2.62 9.85
C LEU A 39 -2.86 2.99 8.75
N VAL A 40 -2.37 4.23 8.75
CA VAL A 40 -1.33 4.69 7.81
C VAL A 40 -0.01 3.93 8.03
N LEU A 41 0.37 3.67 9.28
CA LEU A 41 1.56 2.89 9.60
C LEU A 41 1.43 1.44 9.12
N LEU A 42 0.27 0.81 9.29
CA LEU A 42 0.00 -0.53 8.75
C LEU A 42 0.09 -0.55 7.22
N SER A 43 -0.43 0.48 6.54
CA SER A 43 -0.27 0.62 5.09
C SER A 43 1.17 0.85 4.63
N SER A 44 2.02 1.45 5.47
CA SER A 44 3.44 1.61 5.14
C SER A 44 4.18 0.26 5.09
N VAL A 45 3.75 -0.73 5.89
CA VAL A 45 4.33 -2.08 5.89
C VAL A 45 4.10 -2.76 4.54
N ASP A 46 2.95 -2.54 3.93
CA ASP A 46 2.59 -3.06 2.61
C ASP A 46 3.48 -2.46 1.51
N ALA A 47 3.65 -1.13 1.51
CA ALA A 47 4.58 -0.46 0.59
C ALA A 47 6.04 -0.93 0.76
N LEU A 48 6.47 -1.22 2.00
CA LEU A 48 7.77 -1.79 2.28
C LEU A 48 7.89 -3.23 1.75
N ASP A 49 6.86 -4.05 1.91
CA ASP A 49 6.83 -5.41 1.38
C ASP A 49 6.94 -5.41 -0.15
N ASP A 50 6.30 -4.47 -0.83
CA ASP A 50 6.42 -4.34 -2.28
C ASP A 50 7.83 -3.97 -2.74
N VAL A 51 8.50 -3.08 -1.99
CA VAL A 51 9.91 -2.75 -2.24
C VAL A 51 10.77 -4.01 -2.05
N ALA A 52 10.58 -4.75 -0.96
CA ALA A 52 11.30 -5.98 -0.68
C ALA A 52 11.06 -7.04 -1.75
N ARG A 53 9.81 -7.24 -2.18
CA ARG A 53 9.42 -8.14 -3.27
C ARG A 53 10.06 -7.74 -4.60
N SER A 54 10.10 -6.45 -4.92
CA SER A 54 10.69 -5.96 -6.17
C SER A 54 12.22 -6.14 -6.22
N VAL A 55 12.90 -5.94 -5.09
CA VAL A 55 14.37 -6.04 -4.98
C VAL A 55 14.85 -7.48 -4.83
N THR A 56 14.27 -8.22 -3.89
CA THR A 56 14.76 -9.56 -3.49
C THR A 56 14.01 -10.70 -4.17
N GLY A 57 12.86 -10.41 -4.79
CA GLY A 57 11.94 -11.43 -5.31
C GLY A 57 11.16 -12.18 -4.23
N ARG A 58 11.31 -11.83 -2.94
CA ARG A 58 10.66 -12.47 -1.80
C ARG A 58 9.83 -11.46 -1.02
N SER A 59 8.68 -11.90 -0.50
CA SER A 59 7.88 -11.13 0.46
C SER A 59 8.47 -11.30 1.86
N LEU A 60 8.41 -10.23 2.64
CA LEU A 60 8.68 -10.19 4.08
C LEU A 60 7.63 -11.01 4.84
N ILE A 61 6.41 -11.12 4.31
CA ILE A 61 5.33 -11.89 4.91
C ILE A 61 5.25 -13.28 4.25
N PRO A 62 5.38 -14.38 5.00
CA PRO A 62 5.34 -15.73 4.43
C PRO A 62 3.91 -16.14 4.02
N VAL A 63 3.52 -15.81 2.78
CA VAL A 63 2.16 -16.02 2.21
C VAL A 63 1.79 -17.50 1.94
N GLU A 64 2.71 -18.42 2.26
CA GLU A 64 2.58 -19.87 2.04
C GLU A 64 1.52 -20.49 2.95
N LYS A 65 1.33 -19.92 4.14
CA LYS A 65 0.32 -20.35 5.12
C LYS A 65 -0.99 -19.57 4.95
N SER A 66 -2.13 -20.26 5.05
CA SER A 66 -3.49 -19.72 4.87
C SER A 66 -3.76 -18.42 5.66
N ILE A 67 -3.31 -18.36 6.92
CA ILE A 67 -3.55 -17.24 7.82
C ILE A 67 -2.83 -15.96 7.34
N TYR A 68 -1.58 -16.07 6.91
CA TYR A 68 -0.80 -14.93 6.41
C TYR A 68 -1.33 -14.42 5.07
N ARG A 69 -1.99 -15.29 4.30
CA ARG A 69 -2.69 -14.89 3.07
C ARG A 69 -3.94 -14.05 3.36
N LEU A 70 -4.72 -14.43 4.37
CA LEU A 70 -5.87 -13.62 4.80
C LEU A 70 -5.39 -12.27 5.33
N ALA A 71 -4.33 -12.25 6.14
CA ALA A 71 -3.70 -11.02 6.59
C ALA A 71 -3.29 -10.15 5.40
N ASN A 72 -2.64 -10.71 4.37
CA ASN A 72 -2.27 -9.95 3.17
C ASN A 72 -3.49 -9.30 2.52
N TYR A 73 -4.61 -10.02 2.33
CA TYR A 73 -5.83 -9.40 1.79
C TYR A 73 -6.35 -8.24 2.65
N VAL A 74 -6.26 -8.37 3.97
CA VAL A 74 -6.67 -7.31 4.90
C VAL A 74 -5.75 -6.10 4.80
N PHE A 75 -4.43 -6.29 4.79
CA PHE A 75 -3.44 -5.22 4.63
C PHE A 75 -3.65 -4.47 3.31
N GLU A 76 -3.77 -5.18 2.20
CA GLU A 76 -4.01 -4.61 0.87
C GLU A 76 -5.34 -3.82 0.82
N SER A 77 -6.38 -4.32 1.50
CA SER A 77 -7.67 -3.62 1.61
C SER A 77 -7.54 -2.33 2.42
N ILE A 78 -6.82 -2.38 3.55
CA ILE A 78 -6.56 -1.21 4.39
C ILE A 78 -5.73 -0.19 3.59
N SER A 79 -4.67 -0.61 2.91
CA SER A 79 -3.88 0.24 2.00
C SER A 79 -4.74 0.91 0.93
N GLY A 80 -5.65 0.17 0.30
CA GLY A 80 -6.59 0.75 -0.67
C GLY A 80 -7.51 1.82 -0.05
N ILE A 81 -8.08 1.56 1.12
CA ILE A 81 -8.98 2.50 1.82
C ILE A 81 -8.21 3.74 2.28
N VAL A 82 -7.04 3.55 2.90
CA VAL A 82 -6.17 4.64 3.36
C VAL A 82 -5.70 5.48 2.17
N GLY A 83 -5.29 4.84 1.08
CA GLY A 83 -4.90 5.52 -0.15
C GLY A 83 -6.03 6.38 -0.72
N MET A 84 -7.25 5.83 -0.78
CA MET A 84 -8.43 6.58 -1.23
C MET A 84 -8.74 7.77 -0.30
N ALA A 85 -8.68 7.58 1.01
CA ALA A 85 -8.87 8.65 1.98
C ALA A 85 -7.82 9.75 1.81
N MET A 86 -6.54 9.40 1.63
CA MET A 86 -5.47 10.35 1.36
C MET A 86 -5.71 11.15 0.09
N VAL A 87 -6.15 10.52 -1.01
CA VAL A 87 -6.50 11.24 -2.24
C VAL A 87 -7.64 12.22 -1.99
N LEU A 88 -8.73 11.78 -1.36
CA LEU A 88 -9.89 12.62 -1.07
C LEU A 88 -9.53 13.82 -0.18
N TYR A 89 -8.81 13.57 0.93
CA TYR A 89 -8.36 14.64 1.82
C TYR A 89 -7.34 15.56 1.15
N GLY A 90 -6.39 14.99 0.40
CA GLY A 90 -5.42 15.76 -0.35
C GLY A 90 -6.09 16.73 -1.32
N MET A 91 -7.06 16.26 -2.12
CA MET A 91 -7.82 17.13 -3.02
C MET A 91 -8.66 18.18 -2.27
N LEU A 92 -9.26 17.81 -1.14
CA LEU A 92 -10.05 18.77 -0.35
C LEU A 92 -9.15 19.90 0.17
N TYR A 93 -8.01 19.55 0.77
CA TYR A 93 -7.13 20.50 1.45
C TYR A 93 -6.21 21.29 0.51
N ILE A 94 -5.90 20.80 -0.69
CA ILE A 94 -5.05 21.54 -1.65
C ILE A 94 -5.68 22.86 -2.09
N HIS A 95 -7.02 22.92 -2.10
CA HIS A 95 -7.77 24.13 -2.38
C HIS A 95 -7.66 25.17 -1.25
N TYR A 96 -7.51 24.73 0.00
CA TYR A 96 -7.39 25.60 1.16
C TYR A 96 -5.95 26.00 1.46
N PHE A 97 -5.00 25.09 1.23
CA PHE A 97 -3.58 25.28 1.53
C PHE A 97 -2.75 24.75 0.37
N THR A 98 -2.30 25.63 -0.53
CA THR A 98 -1.50 25.22 -1.69
C THR A 98 -0.03 25.03 -1.30
N ILE A 99 0.25 24.02 -0.49
CA ILE A 99 1.60 23.62 -0.09
C ILE A 99 1.99 22.28 -0.73
N PRO A 100 3.28 22.06 -1.08
CA PRO A 100 3.76 20.83 -1.73
C PRO A 100 3.38 19.52 -1.01
N PHE A 101 3.18 19.58 0.31
CA PHE A 101 2.76 18.44 1.12
C PHE A 101 1.49 17.75 0.57
N TRP A 102 0.46 18.52 0.22
CA TRP A 102 -0.81 17.94 -0.24
C TRP A 102 -0.70 17.26 -1.60
N PHE A 103 0.16 17.77 -2.50
CA PHE A 103 0.48 17.08 -3.75
C PHE A 103 1.15 15.72 -3.47
N GLY A 104 2.05 15.66 -2.48
CA GLY A 104 2.66 14.40 -2.02
C GLY A 104 1.62 13.42 -1.46
N VAL A 105 0.67 13.90 -0.66
CA VAL A 105 -0.45 13.09 -0.12
C VAL A 105 -1.29 12.50 -1.24
N ILE A 106 -1.67 13.30 -2.25
CA ILE A 106 -2.45 12.82 -3.40
C ILE A 106 -1.65 11.80 -4.20
N LEU A 107 -0.37 12.06 -4.46
CA LEU A 107 0.49 11.16 -5.23
C LEU A 107 0.67 9.82 -4.52
N ALA A 108 1.04 9.83 -3.24
CA ALA A 108 1.20 8.62 -2.44
C ALA A 108 -0.12 7.85 -2.33
N GLY A 109 -1.24 8.54 -2.03
CA GLY A 109 -2.56 7.91 -1.94
C GLY A 109 -3.00 7.28 -3.26
N THR A 110 -2.78 7.96 -4.38
CA THR A 110 -3.08 7.42 -5.72
C THR A 110 -2.26 6.17 -5.99
N MET A 111 -0.97 6.18 -5.61
CA MET A 111 -0.11 5.02 -5.81
C MET A 111 -0.56 3.82 -5.01
N MET A 112 -0.92 4.02 -3.74
CA MET A 112 -1.48 2.96 -2.90
C MET A 112 -2.76 2.35 -3.48
N VAL A 113 -3.68 3.18 -4.02
CA VAL A 113 -4.90 2.66 -4.64
C VAL A 113 -4.57 1.81 -5.86
N VAL A 114 -3.65 2.27 -6.71
CA VAL A 114 -3.24 1.54 -7.92
C VAL A 114 -2.56 0.22 -7.56
N THR A 115 -1.65 0.21 -6.58
CA THR A 115 -0.95 -1.02 -6.15
C THR A 115 -1.90 -1.99 -5.47
N ALA A 116 -2.74 -1.51 -4.53
CA ALA A 116 -3.72 -2.35 -3.85
C ALA A 116 -4.70 -3.01 -4.83
N ILE A 117 -5.18 -2.27 -5.84
CA ILE A 117 -6.03 -2.85 -6.90
C ILE A 117 -5.25 -3.93 -7.67
N TYR A 118 -4.03 -3.62 -8.11
CA TYR A 118 -3.20 -4.55 -8.86
C TYR A 118 -2.91 -5.84 -8.07
N ASP A 119 -2.56 -5.74 -6.80
CA ASP A 119 -2.29 -6.90 -5.94
C ASP A 119 -3.56 -7.67 -5.57
N MET A 120 -4.70 -7.00 -5.36
CA MET A 120 -5.99 -7.67 -5.25
C MET A 120 -6.33 -8.50 -6.51
N PHE A 121 -6.09 -7.95 -7.70
CA PHE A 121 -6.23 -8.69 -8.96
C PHE A 121 -5.27 -9.89 -9.01
N LYS A 122 -4.00 -9.70 -8.64
CA LYS A 122 -3.00 -10.77 -8.61
C LYS A 122 -3.36 -11.89 -7.64
N LEU A 123 -3.87 -11.57 -6.46
CA LEU A 123 -4.33 -12.56 -5.47
C LEU A 123 -5.61 -13.29 -5.92
N ARG A 124 -6.48 -12.62 -6.68
CA ARG A 124 -7.71 -13.23 -7.24
C ARG A 124 -7.43 -14.11 -8.45
N TYR A 125 -6.59 -13.67 -9.39
CA TYR A 125 -6.36 -14.33 -10.68
C TYR A 125 -5.10 -15.21 -10.70
N GLY A 126 -4.10 -14.95 -9.86
CA GLY A 126 -2.96 -15.84 -9.63
C GLY A 126 -3.40 -17.23 -9.14
N ARG A 127 -4.59 -17.32 -8.50
CA ARG A 127 -5.26 -18.59 -8.19
C ARG A 127 -5.50 -19.47 -9.42
N LYS A 128 -5.90 -18.90 -10.56
CA LYS A 128 -6.21 -19.67 -11.78
C LYS A 128 -4.96 -20.28 -12.41
N VAL A 129 -3.83 -19.59 -12.38
CA VAL A 129 -2.59 -20.07 -13.03
C VAL A 129 -1.97 -21.23 -12.25
N VAL A 130 -1.99 -21.18 -10.91
CA VAL A 130 -1.46 -22.26 -10.06
C VAL A 130 -2.39 -23.48 -10.06
N SER A 131 -3.72 -23.28 -10.03
CA SER A 131 -4.68 -24.39 -10.08
C SER A 131 -4.65 -25.12 -11.43
N VAL A 132 -4.48 -24.41 -12.55
CA VAL A 132 -4.35 -25.02 -13.89
C VAL A 132 -3.05 -25.80 -14.02
N ARG A 133 -1.93 -25.33 -13.44
CA ARG A 133 -0.70 -26.12 -13.40
C ARG A 133 -0.85 -27.37 -12.54
N ALA A 134 -1.46 -27.29 -11.37
CA ALA A 134 -1.65 -28.43 -10.48
C ALA A 134 -2.53 -29.53 -11.11
N VAL A 135 -3.55 -29.17 -11.90
CA VAL A 135 -4.40 -30.13 -12.62
C VAL A 135 -3.68 -30.76 -13.82
N LYS A 136 -2.67 -30.09 -14.39
CA LYS A 136 -1.88 -30.63 -15.52
C LYS A 136 -0.83 -31.67 -15.11
N TYR A 137 -0.62 -31.88 -13.82
CA TYR A 137 0.32 -32.84 -13.24
C TYR A 137 -0.37 -33.90 -12.37
N LEU A 138 -1.69 -34.01 -12.46
CA LEU A 138 -2.50 -35.13 -11.96
C LEU A 138 -3.06 -35.90 -13.16
#